data_AF-A0A948Z7J9-F1
#
_entry.id   AF-A0A948Z7J9-F1
#
_cell.length_a   1.000
_cell.length_b   1.000
_cell.length_c   1.000
_cell.angle_alpha   90.00
_cell.angle_beta   90.00
_cell.angle_gamma   90.00
#
_symmetry.space_group_name_H-M   'P 1'
#
loop_
_entity.id
_entity.type
_entity.pdbx_description
1 polymer ?
#
loop_
_entity_poly.entity_id
_entity_poly.type
_entity_poly.pdbx_seq_one_letter_code
_entity_poly.pdbx_strand_id
1 'polypeptide(L)'
;MSGFKVTKLYETNIYQNDGDASTDNILNSINKGVGFVDFSNHGSYSGVIYLDGGTGPCMLTSSDVDTLTNGNKLPVVIADACSTNGFDSDKCLGEHFMLNPNGGSIAFIGSTRVAWGYFGQYVTEGCSGYMDVHLHKAYQEKKDTPGEMLVAAQNDYISGIGFSSVHDYKTVLEYNLLGDPSLHIGGGLDVNPPTSFVNPISPYSLVSPFMITGNANDTLPGSGLKNVSLYYRYSEDESLWSSYIFYDVDENVETGISSSITSLT
;
A
#
# COMPACT_ATOMS: atom_id res chain seq x y z
N MET A 1 5.54 -15.38 0.75
CA MET A 1 5.77 -14.12 1.48
C MET A 1 5.82 -14.37 2.98
N SER A 2 6.90 -13.99 3.67
CA SER A 2 6.94 -13.95 5.14
C SER A 2 6.39 -12.61 5.64
N GLY A 3 5.61 -12.61 6.72
CA GLY A 3 5.13 -11.37 7.37
C GLY A 3 3.67 -10.99 7.08
N PHE A 4 3.03 -11.62 6.09
CA PHE A 4 1.58 -11.50 5.92
C PHE A 4 0.82 -12.53 6.73
N LYS A 5 -0.20 -12.08 7.45
CA LYS A 5 -1.28 -12.94 7.95
C LYS A 5 -2.35 -13.01 6.87
N VAL A 6 -2.56 -14.18 6.29
CA VAL A 6 -3.52 -14.39 5.21
C VAL A 6 -4.82 -14.96 5.78
N THR A 7 -5.96 -14.44 5.33
CA THR A 7 -7.27 -15.04 5.52
C THR A 7 -7.72 -15.62 4.19
N LYS A 8 -7.95 -16.94 4.14
CA LYS A 8 -8.30 -17.67 2.93
C LYS A 8 -9.80 -17.93 2.89
N LEU A 9 -10.48 -17.29 1.95
CA LEU A 9 -11.90 -17.53 1.68
C LEU A 9 -12.02 -18.26 0.35
N TYR A 10 -12.51 -19.51 0.36
CA TYR A 10 -12.58 -20.34 -0.84
C TYR A 10 -14.01 -20.75 -1.17
N GLU A 11 -14.26 -20.96 -2.46
CA GLU A 11 -15.55 -21.42 -2.98
C GLU A 11 -15.90 -22.85 -2.55
N THR A 12 -14.90 -23.66 -2.22
CA THR A 12 -15.07 -25.06 -1.79
C THR A 12 -14.12 -25.43 -0.66
N ASN A 13 -14.45 -26.50 0.06
CA ASN A 13 -13.65 -27.03 1.16
C ASN A 13 -12.61 -28.08 0.72
N ILE A 14 -12.20 -28.07 -0.56
CA ILE A 14 -11.21 -29.01 -1.10
C ILE A 14 -9.81 -28.72 -0.52
N TYR A 15 -9.51 -27.45 -0.23
CA TYR A 15 -8.26 -27.00 0.37
C TYR A 15 -8.53 -26.35 1.73
N GLN A 16 -7.51 -26.31 2.60
CA GLN A 16 -7.59 -25.62 3.88
C GLN A 16 -7.93 -24.13 3.68
N ASN A 17 -9.03 -23.69 4.29
CA ASN A 17 -9.53 -22.32 4.28
C ASN A 17 -9.83 -21.82 5.71
N ASP A 18 -10.06 -20.52 5.84
CA ASP A 18 -10.52 -19.87 7.07
C ASP A 18 -12.03 -19.57 7.05
N GLY A 19 -12.68 -19.79 5.91
CA GLY A 19 -14.11 -19.59 5.68
C GLY A 19 -14.52 -19.83 4.22
N ASP A 20 -15.82 -19.85 3.98
CA ASP A 20 -16.37 -19.81 2.62
C ASP A 20 -16.23 -18.41 2.00
N ALA A 21 -16.22 -18.34 0.67
CA ALA A 21 -16.18 -17.10 -0.09
C ALA A 21 -17.53 -16.37 -0.16
N SER A 22 -18.37 -16.41 0.88
CA SER A 22 -19.65 -15.68 0.90
C SER A 22 -19.47 -14.15 0.94
N THR A 23 -20.46 -13.40 0.43
CA THR A 23 -20.46 -11.92 0.41
C THR A 23 -20.18 -11.38 1.81
N ASP A 24 -20.86 -11.93 2.82
CA ASP A 24 -20.71 -11.53 4.21
C ASP A 24 -19.28 -11.76 4.72
N ASN A 25 -18.68 -12.92 4.44
CA ASN A 25 -17.31 -13.21 4.89
C ASN A 25 -16.28 -12.30 4.22
N ILE A 26 -16.47 -11.99 2.93
CA ILE A 26 -15.61 -11.06 2.19
C ILE A 26 -15.72 -9.65 2.79
N LEU A 27 -16.94 -9.09 2.86
CA LEU A 27 -17.17 -7.75 3.41
C LEU A 27 -16.68 -7.63 4.86
N ASN A 28 -16.96 -8.62 5.70
CA ASN A 28 -16.51 -8.65 7.09
C ASN A 28 -14.98 -8.69 7.21
N SER A 29 -14.29 -9.36 6.28
CA SER A 29 -12.82 -9.41 6.26
C SER A 29 -12.23 -8.07 5.88
N ILE A 30 -12.78 -7.41 4.85
CA ILE A 30 -12.34 -6.08 4.42
C ILE A 30 -12.60 -5.04 5.53
N ASN A 31 -13.79 -5.06 6.15
CA ASN A 31 -14.17 -4.15 7.23
C ASN A 31 -13.28 -4.24 8.49
N LYS A 32 -12.68 -5.41 8.77
CA LYS A 32 -11.69 -5.54 9.86
C LYS A 32 -10.43 -4.71 9.59
N GLY A 33 -10.09 -4.52 8.32
CA GLY A 33 -8.88 -3.89 7.83
C GLY A 33 -7.84 -4.92 7.42
N VAL A 34 -7.42 -4.83 6.16
CA VAL A 34 -6.39 -5.69 5.56
C VAL A 34 -5.48 -4.82 4.69
N GLY A 35 -4.23 -5.26 4.47
CA GLY A 35 -3.31 -4.54 3.60
C GLY A 35 -3.57 -4.81 2.11
N PHE A 36 -4.00 -6.03 1.80
CA PHE A 36 -4.32 -6.48 0.44
C PHE A 36 -5.65 -7.23 0.43
N VAL A 37 -6.38 -7.10 -0.67
CA VAL A 37 -7.49 -7.97 -1.06
C VAL A 37 -7.15 -8.55 -2.42
N ASP A 38 -7.27 -9.86 -2.54
CA ASP A 38 -6.91 -10.59 -3.74
C ASP A 38 -8.12 -11.38 -4.22
N PHE A 39 -8.58 -11.10 -5.44
CA PHE A 39 -9.67 -11.82 -6.08
C PHE A 39 -9.12 -12.62 -7.25
N SER A 40 -9.30 -13.94 -7.21
CA SER A 40 -8.96 -14.87 -8.30
C SER A 40 -10.23 -15.64 -8.68
N ASN A 41 -11.11 -14.98 -9.42
CA ASN A 41 -12.47 -15.44 -9.68
C ASN A 41 -12.95 -15.04 -11.09
N HIS A 42 -14.16 -15.45 -11.45
CA HIS A 42 -14.82 -14.83 -12.60
C HIS A 42 -15.16 -13.37 -12.30
N GLY A 43 -15.28 -12.55 -13.35
CA GLY A 43 -15.51 -11.11 -13.21
C GLY A 43 -16.50 -10.54 -14.21
N SER A 44 -17.05 -9.40 -13.83
CA SER A 44 -17.83 -8.51 -14.68
C SER A 44 -17.52 -7.06 -14.31
N TYR A 45 -18.05 -6.11 -15.08
CA TYR A 45 -17.95 -4.69 -14.72
C TYR A 45 -18.52 -4.40 -13.33
N SER A 46 -19.53 -5.14 -12.87
CA SER A 46 -20.26 -4.86 -11.64
C SER A 46 -19.91 -5.78 -10.46
N GLY A 47 -18.84 -6.58 -10.54
CA GLY A 47 -18.46 -7.47 -9.44
C GLY A 47 -17.67 -8.72 -9.82
N VAL A 48 -17.27 -9.47 -8.80
CA VAL A 48 -16.60 -10.78 -8.91
C VAL A 48 -17.59 -11.90 -8.60
N ILE A 49 -17.54 -12.96 -9.40
CA ILE A 49 -18.51 -14.06 -9.40
C ILE A 49 -17.79 -15.32 -8.88
N TYR A 50 -18.42 -15.99 -7.93
CA TYR A 50 -17.87 -17.17 -7.25
C TYR A 50 -18.98 -18.19 -6.93
N LEU A 51 -18.62 -19.38 -6.45
CA LEU A 51 -19.57 -20.35 -5.91
C LEU A 51 -19.64 -20.25 -4.38
N ASP A 52 -20.82 -19.94 -3.84
CA ASP A 52 -21.02 -19.80 -2.39
C ASP A 52 -20.98 -21.17 -1.69
N GLY A 53 -19.81 -21.56 -1.18
CA GLY A 53 -19.60 -22.87 -0.55
C GLY A 53 -19.92 -24.06 -1.47
N GLY A 54 -19.83 -23.87 -2.79
CA GLY A 54 -20.20 -24.86 -3.80
C GLY A 54 -21.72 -25.05 -3.98
N THR A 55 -22.56 -24.19 -3.40
CA THR A 55 -24.03 -24.32 -3.44
C THR A 55 -24.66 -23.70 -4.69
N GLY A 56 -24.00 -22.73 -5.32
CA GLY A 56 -24.46 -22.08 -6.54
C GLY A 56 -23.70 -20.79 -6.87
N PRO A 57 -23.92 -20.22 -8.07
CA PRO A 57 -23.30 -18.96 -8.46
C PRO A 57 -23.79 -17.83 -7.57
N CYS A 58 -22.85 -17.10 -7.00
CA CYS A 58 -23.04 -15.90 -6.21
C CYS A 58 -22.05 -14.83 -6.70
N MET A 59 -22.19 -13.61 -6.20
CA MET A 59 -21.42 -12.48 -6.66
C MET A 59 -21.27 -11.45 -5.56
N LEU A 60 -20.04 -10.96 -5.37
CA LEU A 60 -19.80 -9.72 -4.66
C LEU A 60 -20.02 -8.60 -5.66
N THR A 61 -21.13 -7.88 -5.51
CA THR A 61 -21.52 -6.82 -6.43
C THR A 61 -20.94 -5.47 -6.05
N SER A 62 -20.92 -4.53 -7.00
CA SER A 62 -20.62 -3.12 -6.73
C SER A 62 -21.50 -2.53 -5.62
N SER A 63 -22.78 -2.93 -5.55
CA SER A 63 -23.69 -2.48 -4.49
C SER A 63 -23.32 -3.05 -3.12
N ASP A 64 -22.77 -4.25 -3.05
CA ASP A 64 -22.22 -4.82 -1.81
C ASP A 64 -20.97 -4.05 -1.38
N VAL A 65 -20.08 -3.73 -2.33
CA VAL A 65 -18.88 -2.92 -2.09
C VAL A 65 -19.23 -1.52 -1.58
N ASP A 66 -20.32 -0.92 -2.05
CA ASP A 66 -20.83 0.38 -1.55
C ASP A 66 -21.21 0.33 -0.06
N THR A 67 -21.45 -0.86 0.51
CA THR A 67 -21.76 -1.05 1.94
C THR A 67 -20.52 -1.16 2.84
N LEU A 68 -19.31 -1.17 2.27
CA LEU A 68 -18.07 -1.22 3.05
C LEU A 68 -17.98 -0.04 4.04
N THR A 69 -17.43 -0.35 5.21
CA THR A 69 -17.28 0.57 6.35
C THR A 69 -15.88 0.49 6.97
N ASN A 70 -14.88 0.05 6.20
CA ASN A 70 -13.48 -0.06 6.64
C ASN A 70 -12.81 1.30 6.92
N GLY A 71 -13.45 2.43 6.62
CA GLY A 71 -12.91 3.77 6.88
C GLY A 71 -11.51 3.94 6.29
N ASN A 72 -10.56 4.43 7.08
CA ASN A 72 -9.18 4.65 6.63
C ASN A 72 -8.33 3.36 6.54
N LYS A 73 -8.90 2.18 6.77
CA LYS A 73 -8.19 0.89 6.63
C LYS A 73 -8.33 0.39 5.19
N LEU A 74 -7.70 1.13 4.28
CA LEU A 74 -7.88 0.99 2.84
C LEU A 74 -6.84 0.02 2.25
N PRO A 75 -7.24 -1.17 1.78
CA PRO A 75 -6.33 -2.11 1.13
C PRO A 75 -5.93 -1.68 -0.28
N VAL A 76 -4.86 -2.29 -0.79
CA VAL A 76 -4.66 -2.46 -2.23
C VAL A 76 -5.46 -3.67 -2.69
N VAL A 77 -6.36 -3.49 -3.65
CA VAL A 77 -7.15 -4.58 -4.23
C VAL A 77 -6.52 -5.03 -5.55
N ILE A 78 -6.29 -6.32 -5.69
CA ILE A 78 -5.83 -6.94 -6.94
C ILE A 78 -6.91 -7.92 -7.39
N ALA A 79 -7.30 -7.83 -8.66
CA ALA A 79 -8.34 -8.67 -9.24
C ALA A 79 -7.83 -9.40 -10.49
N ASP A 80 -7.49 -10.67 -10.32
CA ASP A 80 -7.53 -11.68 -11.38
C ASP A 80 -9.00 -12.04 -11.66
N ALA A 81 -9.65 -11.15 -12.39
CA ALA A 81 -11.04 -11.28 -12.81
C ALA A 81 -11.33 -10.41 -14.05
N CYS A 82 -12.28 -10.85 -14.87
CA CYS A 82 -12.66 -10.14 -16.09
C CYS A 82 -13.33 -8.78 -15.79
N SER A 83 -12.92 -7.74 -16.52
CA SER A 83 -13.60 -6.45 -16.66
C SER A 83 -13.87 -5.67 -15.37
N THR A 84 -13.33 -6.10 -14.22
CA THR A 84 -13.54 -5.45 -12.93
C THR A 84 -12.99 -4.03 -12.88
N ASN A 85 -12.12 -3.69 -13.83
CA ASN A 85 -11.45 -2.40 -13.91
C ASN A 85 -11.70 -1.68 -15.25
N GLY A 86 -12.83 -1.98 -15.90
CA GLY A 86 -13.26 -1.36 -17.16
C GLY A 86 -13.92 0.01 -16.95
N PHE A 87 -13.13 1.03 -16.64
CA PHE A 87 -13.58 2.39 -16.29
C PHE A 87 -14.15 3.23 -17.45
N ASP A 88 -14.37 2.63 -18.62
CA ASP A 88 -15.02 3.25 -19.77
C ASP A 88 -16.50 2.85 -19.90
N SER A 89 -17.03 2.06 -18.96
CA SER A 89 -18.46 1.75 -18.83
C SER A 89 -19.15 2.62 -17.77
N ASP A 90 -20.41 2.32 -17.45
CA ASP A 90 -20.97 2.74 -16.16
C ASP A 90 -20.12 2.14 -15.02
N LYS A 91 -20.04 2.83 -13.87
CA LYS A 91 -19.00 2.66 -12.84
C LYS A 91 -18.61 1.20 -12.63
N CYS A 92 -17.34 0.87 -12.90
CA CYS A 92 -16.83 -0.48 -12.72
C CYS A 92 -16.56 -0.81 -11.24
N LEU A 93 -16.38 -2.09 -10.91
CA LEU A 93 -16.10 -2.55 -9.55
C LEU A 93 -14.92 -1.81 -8.92
N GLY A 94 -13.85 -1.60 -9.68
CA GLY A 94 -12.69 -0.82 -9.25
C GLY A 94 -13.06 0.61 -8.87
N GLU A 95 -13.92 1.28 -9.64
CA GLU A 95 -14.41 2.62 -9.29
C GLU A 95 -15.29 2.61 -8.03
N HIS A 96 -16.10 1.58 -7.79
CA HIS A 96 -16.87 1.45 -6.55
C HIS A 96 -15.96 1.29 -5.32
N PHE A 97 -14.90 0.49 -5.43
CA PHE A 97 -13.89 0.39 -4.38
C PHE A 97 -13.16 1.72 -4.14
N MET A 98 -12.76 2.43 -5.20
CA MET A 98 -11.97 3.66 -5.09
C MET A 98 -12.79 4.88 -4.65
N LEU A 99 -14.09 4.91 -4.94
CA LEU A 99 -14.97 6.07 -4.72
C LEU A 99 -15.93 5.90 -3.53
N ASN A 100 -15.83 4.80 -2.77
CA ASN A 100 -16.68 4.60 -1.60
C ASN A 100 -16.33 5.62 -0.49
N PRO A 101 -17.26 6.50 -0.07
CA PRO A 101 -16.98 7.53 0.93
C PRO A 101 -16.79 6.98 2.36
N ASN A 102 -17.18 5.73 2.62
CA ASN A 102 -17.13 5.09 3.94
C ASN A 102 -15.98 4.07 4.08
N GLY A 103 -15.14 3.93 3.06
CA GLY A 103 -14.09 2.91 3.03
C GLY A 103 -13.68 2.58 1.61
N GLY A 104 -13.65 1.29 1.27
CA GLY A 104 -13.24 0.83 -0.05
C GLY A 104 -11.75 0.50 -0.11
N SER A 105 -11.02 1.01 -1.10
CA SER A 105 -9.59 0.74 -1.31
C SER A 105 -8.76 2.00 -1.55
N ILE A 106 -7.43 1.89 -1.36
CA ILE A 106 -6.49 2.98 -1.66
C ILE A 106 -5.91 2.86 -3.08
N ALA A 107 -5.92 1.64 -3.62
CA ALA A 107 -5.56 1.32 -4.99
C ALA A 107 -6.35 0.10 -5.45
N PHE A 108 -6.64 0.02 -6.75
CA PHE A 108 -7.26 -1.13 -7.39
C PHE A 108 -6.50 -1.47 -8.67
N ILE A 109 -6.02 -2.72 -8.79
CA ILE A 109 -5.33 -3.23 -9.97
C ILE A 109 -6.15 -4.38 -10.55
N GLY A 110 -6.50 -4.29 -11.82
CA GLY A 110 -7.30 -5.33 -12.49
C GLY A 110 -7.46 -5.06 -13.97
N SER A 111 -8.21 -5.94 -14.64
CA SER A 111 -8.39 -5.89 -16.10
C SER A 111 -9.55 -4.99 -16.54
N THR A 112 -9.32 -4.19 -17.58
CA THR A 112 -10.38 -3.43 -18.27
C THR A 112 -11.37 -4.31 -19.03
N ARG A 113 -10.98 -5.55 -19.40
CA ARG A 113 -11.72 -6.45 -20.28
C ARG A 113 -11.54 -7.91 -19.85
N VAL A 114 -11.82 -8.84 -20.76
CA VAL A 114 -11.73 -10.29 -20.51
C VAL A 114 -10.31 -10.69 -20.15
N ALA A 115 -10.08 -10.97 -18.87
CA ALA A 115 -8.88 -11.57 -18.34
C ALA A 115 -8.88 -13.06 -18.69
N TRP A 116 -7.90 -13.50 -19.48
CA TRP A 116 -7.67 -14.91 -19.74
C TRP A 116 -6.78 -15.49 -18.65
N GLY A 117 -6.98 -16.76 -18.31
CA GLY A 117 -6.19 -17.44 -17.29
C GLY A 117 -6.06 -18.93 -17.60
N TYR A 118 -5.07 -19.56 -16.99
CA TYR A 118 -4.93 -21.01 -16.97
C TYR A 118 -5.63 -21.62 -15.76
N PHE A 119 -5.89 -22.92 -15.80
CA PHE A 119 -6.62 -23.62 -14.74
C PHE A 119 -5.74 -24.58 -13.95
N GLY A 120 -6.12 -24.84 -12.70
CA GLY A 120 -5.45 -25.80 -11.83
C GLY A 120 -4.03 -25.38 -11.51
N GLN A 121 -3.09 -26.33 -11.54
CA GLN A 121 -1.69 -26.08 -11.17
C GLN A 121 -0.96 -25.09 -12.08
N TYR A 122 -1.50 -24.81 -13.27
CA TYR A 122 -0.90 -23.93 -14.26
C TYR A 122 -1.37 -22.48 -14.14
N VAL A 123 -2.26 -22.17 -13.18
CA VAL A 123 -2.88 -20.82 -13.05
C VAL A 123 -1.85 -19.69 -12.99
N THR A 124 -0.67 -19.96 -12.43
CA THR A 124 0.41 -18.97 -12.28
C THR A 124 1.39 -18.92 -13.46
N GLU A 125 1.20 -19.70 -14.51
CA GLU A 125 2.18 -19.85 -15.61
C GLU A 125 1.96 -18.89 -16.78
N GLY A 126 0.85 -18.16 -16.81
CA GLY A 126 0.61 -17.15 -17.84
C GLY A 126 -0.67 -16.36 -17.60
N CYS A 127 -0.90 -15.42 -18.49
CA CYS A 127 -2.05 -14.52 -18.51
C CYS A 127 -2.34 -13.88 -17.13
N SER A 128 -3.60 -13.77 -16.73
CA SER A 128 -4.03 -13.03 -15.54
C SER A 128 -3.42 -13.56 -14.24
N GLY A 129 -3.36 -14.89 -14.06
CA GLY A 129 -2.78 -15.49 -12.86
C GLY A 129 -1.26 -15.32 -12.74
N TYR A 130 -0.52 -15.21 -13.87
CA TYR A 130 0.89 -14.79 -13.81
C TYR A 130 1.00 -13.31 -13.40
N MET A 131 0.18 -12.44 -13.98
CA MET A 131 0.17 -11.01 -13.63
C MET A 131 -0.11 -10.81 -12.14
N ASP A 132 -1.11 -11.52 -11.62
CA ASP A 132 -1.51 -11.49 -10.21
C ASP A 132 -0.37 -11.88 -9.25
N VAL A 133 0.22 -13.07 -9.43
CA VAL A 133 1.35 -13.51 -8.60
C VAL A 133 2.52 -12.54 -8.68
N HIS A 134 2.77 -11.96 -9.86
CA HIS A 134 3.89 -11.05 -10.05
C HIS A 134 3.66 -9.65 -9.47
N LEU A 135 2.42 -9.20 -9.32
CA LEU A 135 2.10 -8.00 -8.53
C LEU A 135 2.51 -8.20 -7.07
N HIS A 136 2.12 -9.31 -6.45
CA HIS A 136 2.51 -9.60 -5.07
C HIS A 136 4.02 -9.86 -4.93
N LYS A 137 4.65 -10.50 -5.93
CA LYS A 137 6.11 -10.66 -6.00
C LYS A 137 6.81 -9.29 -5.99
N ALA A 138 6.34 -8.34 -6.80
CA ALA A 138 6.93 -7.01 -6.86
C ALA A 138 6.90 -6.32 -5.49
N TYR A 139 5.79 -6.41 -4.77
CA TYR A 139 5.72 -5.89 -3.40
C TYR A 139 6.70 -6.60 -2.46
N GLN A 140 6.82 -7.93 -2.56
CA GLN A 140 7.81 -8.69 -1.78
C GLN A 140 9.25 -8.24 -2.08
N GLU A 141 9.52 -7.84 -3.32
CA GLU A 141 10.80 -7.31 -3.81
C GLU A 141 10.96 -5.80 -3.56
N LYS A 142 10.18 -5.24 -2.63
CA LYS A 142 10.26 -3.84 -2.17
C LYS A 142 9.91 -2.80 -3.24
N LYS A 143 9.08 -3.17 -4.23
CA LYS A 143 8.33 -2.21 -5.02
C LYS A 143 7.12 -1.80 -4.20
N ASP A 144 7.30 -0.78 -3.38
CA ASP A 144 6.35 -0.40 -2.35
C ASP A 144 5.32 0.62 -2.84
N THR A 145 5.30 0.96 -4.13
CA THR A 145 4.22 1.76 -4.74
C THR A 145 3.36 0.94 -5.72
N PRO A 146 2.04 1.17 -5.82
CA PRO A 146 1.19 0.42 -6.75
C PRO A 146 1.63 0.57 -8.21
N GLY A 147 2.17 1.73 -8.58
CA GLY A 147 2.70 2.00 -9.91
C GLY A 147 3.93 1.14 -10.22
N GLU A 148 4.90 1.07 -9.29
CA GLU A 148 6.07 0.19 -9.47
C GLU A 148 5.69 -1.28 -9.46
N MET A 149 4.73 -1.69 -8.64
CA MET A 149 4.22 -3.07 -8.63
C MET A 149 3.67 -3.46 -10.00
N LEU A 150 2.79 -2.64 -10.58
CA LEU A 150 2.20 -2.90 -11.90
C LEU A 150 3.27 -2.96 -12.99
N VAL A 151 4.18 -1.99 -13.03
CA VAL A 151 5.24 -1.94 -14.05
C VAL A 151 6.21 -3.13 -13.91
N ALA A 152 6.57 -3.50 -12.68
CA ALA A 152 7.42 -4.67 -12.43
C ALA A 152 6.74 -5.96 -12.90
N ALA A 153 5.45 -6.16 -12.59
CA ALA A 153 4.69 -7.32 -13.04
C ALA A 153 4.57 -7.39 -14.56
N GLN A 154 4.30 -6.26 -15.23
CA GLN A 154 4.27 -6.18 -16.69
C GLN A 154 5.64 -6.50 -17.32
N ASN A 155 6.73 -5.97 -16.75
CA ASN A 155 8.09 -6.27 -17.22
C ASN A 155 8.47 -7.75 -17.03
N ASP A 156 8.09 -8.34 -15.91
CA ASP A 156 8.26 -9.77 -15.66
C ASP A 156 7.45 -10.62 -16.64
N TYR A 157 6.24 -10.19 -17.01
CA TYR A 157 5.44 -10.88 -18.02
C TYR A 157 6.13 -10.81 -19.39
N ILE A 158 6.53 -9.63 -19.82
CA ILE A 158 7.17 -9.39 -21.13
C ILE A 158 8.49 -10.18 -21.25
N SER A 159 9.28 -10.22 -20.19
CA SER A 159 10.59 -10.89 -20.18
C SER A 159 10.50 -12.40 -19.97
N GLY A 160 9.58 -12.87 -19.13
CA GLY A 160 9.44 -14.29 -18.77
C GLY A 160 8.57 -15.09 -19.73
N ILE A 161 7.42 -14.53 -20.14
CA ILE A 161 6.44 -15.19 -21.02
C ILE A 161 6.59 -14.69 -22.46
N GLY A 162 6.72 -13.37 -22.63
CA GLY A 162 6.70 -12.73 -23.94
C GLY A 162 5.31 -12.76 -24.60
N PHE A 163 5.26 -12.41 -25.89
CA PHE A 163 3.99 -12.23 -26.62
C PHE A 163 3.77 -13.30 -27.69
N SER A 164 3.56 -14.54 -27.24
CA SER A 164 3.38 -15.70 -28.11
C SER A 164 1.95 -15.84 -28.66
N SER A 165 0.98 -15.24 -27.99
CA SER A 165 -0.45 -15.33 -28.30
C SER A 165 -1.14 -13.97 -28.17
N VAL A 166 -2.34 -13.84 -28.75
CA VAL A 166 -3.19 -12.64 -28.58
C VAL A 166 -3.58 -12.41 -27.11
N HIS A 167 -3.61 -13.48 -26.30
CA HIS A 167 -3.94 -13.39 -24.88
C HIS A 167 -2.82 -12.68 -24.10
N ASP A 168 -1.55 -12.92 -24.46
CA ASP A 168 -0.41 -12.25 -23.83
C ASP A 168 -0.43 -10.74 -24.03
N TYR A 169 -0.67 -10.30 -25.29
CA TYR A 169 -0.82 -8.87 -25.59
C TYR A 169 -1.97 -8.26 -24.80
N LYS A 170 -3.10 -8.97 -24.71
CA LYS A 170 -4.27 -8.50 -23.95
C LYS A 170 -3.98 -8.39 -22.47
N THR A 171 -3.40 -9.41 -21.84
CA THR A 171 -3.09 -9.40 -20.41
C THR A 171 -2.26 -8.18 -20.02
N VAL A 172 -1.17 -7.89 -20.74
CA VAL A 172 -0.30 -6.76 -20.40
C VAL A 172 -1.00 -5.41 -20.60
N LEU A 173 -1.82 -5.27 -21.65
CA LEU A 173 -2.48 -4.01 -22.00
C LEU A 173 -3.76 -3.73 -21.20
N GLU A 174 -4.49 -4.78 -20.80
CA GLU A 174 -5.79 -4.63 -20.16
C GLU A 174 -5.67 -4.41 -18.65
N TYR A 175 -4.61 -4.91 -18.01
CA TYR A 175 -4.30 -4.64 -16.60
C TYR A 175 -3.87 -3.19 -16.40
N ASN A 176 -4.58 -2.49 -15.51
CA ASN A 176 -4.30 -1.11 -15.18
C ASN A 176 -4.49 -0.86 -13.67
N LEU A 177 -4.06 0.32 -13.24
CA LEU A 177 -4.18 0.81 -11.87
C LEU A 177 -5.18 1.96 -11.82
N LEU A 178 -6.16 1.87 -10.91
CA LEU A 178 -6.88 3.02 -10.37
C LEU A 178 -6.31 3.38 -8.99
N GLY A 179 -5.98 4.65 -8.80
CA GLY A 179 -5.35 5.16 -7.58
C GLY A 179 -4.10 5.99 -7.88
N ASP A 180 -3.40 6.41 -6.82
CA ASP A 180 -2.15 7.14 -6.94
C ASP A 180 -0.98 6.15 -7.18
N PRO A 181 -0.32 6.17 -8.36
CA PRO A 181 0.79 5.28 -8.65
C PRO A 181 2.02 5.51 -7.78
N SER A 182 2.15 6.69 -7.16
CA SER A 182 3.31 7.09 -6.34
C SER A 182 3.11 6.87 -4.83
N LEU A 183 1.93 6.40 -4.43
CA LEU A 183 1.61 6.11 -3.04
C LEU A 183 2.55 5.01 -2.49
N HIS A 184 3.19 5.25 -1.34
CA HIS A 184 3.88 4.18 -0.61
C HIS A 184 2.88 3.33 0.19
N ILE A 185 2.88 2.03 -0.07
CA ILE A 185 2.06 1.00 0.59
C ILE A 185 2.77 0.55 1.87
N GLY A 186 2.00 0.32 2.93
CA GLY A 186 2.51 -0.22 4.19
C GLY A 186 3.06 0.85 5.15
N GLY A 187 3.03 2.12 4.77
CA GLY A 187 3.16 3.23 5.71
C GLY A 187 1.89 3.36 6.55
N GLY A 188 2.02 3.34 7.88
CA GLY A 188 0.90 3.75 8.74
C GLY A 188 0.54 5.20 8.43
N LEU A 189 -0.75 5.54 8.50
CA LEU A 189 -1.15 6.94 8.45
C LEU A 189 -0.63 7.63 9.70
N ASP A 190 0.48 8.35 9.58
CA ASP A 190 0.98 9.19 10.66
C ASP A 190 0.38 10.58 10.62
N VAL A 191 -0.54 10.81 11.55
CA VAL A 191 -1.19 12.10 11.77
C VAL A 191 -0.62 12.85 12.98
N ASN A 192 0.33 12.24 13.71
CA ASN A 192 0.93 12.85 14.88
C ASN A 192 2.26 13.49 14.47
N PRO A 193 2.42 14.81 14.62
CA PRO A 193 3.71 15.42 14.32
C PRO A 193 4.79 14.90 15.28
N PRO A 194 6.03 14.71 14.80
CA PRO A 194 7.14 14.34 15.66
C PRO A 194 7.43 15.45 16.68
N THR A 195 8.02 15.06 17.81
CA THR A 195 8.46 15.99 18.85
C THR A 195 9.97 16.08 18.88
N SER A 196 10.51 17.25 19.23
CA SER A 196 11.95 17.43 19.44
C SER A 196 12.25 18.50 20.49
N PHE A 197 13.38 18.35 21.18
CA PHE A 197 13.93 19.37 22.08
C PHE A 197 15.45 19.27 22.17
N VAL A 198 16.08 20.41 22.44
CA VAL A 198 17.52 20.51 22.73
C VAL A 198 17.71 20.50 24.24
N ASN A 199 18.67 19.72 24.74
CA ASN A 199 19.02 19.70 26.15
C ASN A 199 19.55 21.08 26.58
N PRO A 200 19.26 21.54 27.82
CA PRO A 200 19.80 22.80 28.31
C PRO A 200 21.33 22.83 28.22
N ILE A 201 21.86 23.87 27.59
CA ILE A 201 23.30 24.10 27.52
C ILE A 201 23.75 24.66 28.88
N SER A 202 24.69 23.97 29.54
CA SER A 202 25.23 24.39 30.82
C SER A 202 26.74 24.10 30.89
N PRO A 203 27.59 25.09 31.23
CA PRO A 203 27.26 26.50 31.43
C PRO A 203 26.89 27.22 30.12
N TYR A 204 26.15 28.34 30.20
CA TYR A 204 25.70 29.10 29.03
C TYR A 204 26.80 29.95 28.36
N SER A 205 27.92 30.18 29.05
CA SER A 205 29.10 30.86 28.52
C SER A 205 30.19 29.84 28.21
N LEU A 206 30.45 29.65 26.92
CA LEU A 206 31.41 28.70 26.39
C LEU A 206 32.33 29.43 25.41
N VAL A 207 33.64 29.24 25.56
CA VAL A 207 34.68 29.89 24.74
C VAL A 207 35.42 28.89 23.85
N SER A 208 34.90 27.67 23.78
CA SER A 208 35.41 26.56 22.97
C SER A 208 34.25 25.76 22.39
N PRO A 209 34.46 25.08 21.25
CA PRO A 209 33.49 24.12 20.70
C PRO A 209 32.91 23.19 21.76
N PHE A 210 31.62 22.91 21.67
CA PHE A 210 30.91 22.03 22.60
C PHE A 210 29.88 21.16 21.86
N MET A 211 29.45 20.09 22.51
CA MET A 211 28.43 19.21 21.98
C MET A 211 27.04 19.72 22.34
N ILE A 212 26.19 19.92 21.34
CA ILE A 212 24.75 20.10 21.53
C ILE A 212 24.12 18.72 21.44
N THR A 213 23.34 18.37 22.45
CA THR A 213 22.57 17.12 22.49
C THR A 213 21.10 17.45 22.42
N GLY A 214 20.40 16.80 21.51
CA GLY A 214 18.95 16.89 21.37
C GLY A 214 18.31 15.52 21.43
N ASN A 215 17.01 15.51 21.69
CA ASN A 215 16.18 14.34 21.53
C ASN A 215 15.07 14.67 20.55
N ALA A 216 14.82 13.77 19.62
CA ALA A 216 13.65 13.79 18.76
C ALA A 216 12.95 12.45 18.87
N ASN A 217 11.63 12.45 18.77
CA ASN A 217 10.85 11.24 18.85
C ASN A 217 9.59 11.32 17.99
N ASP A 218 9.27 10.20 17.36
CA ASP A 218 8.02 9.96 16.69
C ASP A 218 7.45 8.65 17.24
N THR A 219 6.32 8.74 17.93
CA THR A 219 5.80 7.64 18.74
C THR A 219 4.81 6.75 18.01
N LEU A 220 4.43 7.08 16.76
CA LEU A 220 3.45 6.26 16.06
C LEU A 220 4.10 4.96 15.55
N PRO A 221 3.57 3.77 15.91
CA PRO A 221 4.11 2.50 15.41
C PRO A 221 4.07 2.42 13.89
N GLY A 222 5.22 2.21 13.26
CA GLY A 222 5.36 2.20 11.80
C GLY A 222 5.60 3.57 11.17
N SER A 223 5.57 4.65 11.97
CA SER A 223 6.17 5.94 11.65
C SER A 223 7.59 6.01 12.21
N GLY A 224 8.36 6.99 11.73
CA GLY A 224 9.74 7.22 12.14
C GLY A 224 10.22 8.61 11.75
N LEU A 225 11.32 9.03 12.36
CA LEU A 225 11.95 10.31 12.05
C LEU A 225 12.70 10.20 10.73
N LYS A 226 12.35 11.04 9.75
CA LYS A 226 13.09 11.14 8.50
C LYS A 226 14.44 11.84 8.69
N ASN A 227 14.45 12.96 9.42
CA ASN A 227 15.64 13.74 9.73
C ASN A 227 15.41 14.63 10.96
N VAL A 228 16.50 15.14 11.55
CA VAL A 228 16.47 16.16 12.62
C VAL A 228 17.33 17.33 12.21
N SER A 229 16.73 18.51 12.06
CA SER A 229 17.46 19.74 11.71
C SER A 229 17.72 20.61 12.93
N LEU A 230 18.96 21.08 13.11
CA LEU A 230 19.34 22.03 14.14
C LEU A 230 19.31 23.46 13.60
N TYR A 231 18.62 24.34 14.32
CA TYR A 231 18.61 25.78 14.08
C TYR A 231 19.10 26.50 15.33
N TYR A 232 19.83 27.59 15.15
CA TYR A 232 20.23 28.47 16.25
C TYR A 232 19.83 29.91 15.97
N ARG A 233 19.76 30.71 17.02
CA ARG A 233 19.64 32.17 16.95
C ARG A 233 20.45 32.75 18.09
N TYR A 234 20.89 33.98 17.93
CA TYR A 234 21.72 34.66 18.92
C TYR A 234 21.19 36.07 19.18
N SER A 235 21.63 36.65 20.29
CA SER A 235 21.32 38.02 20.69
C SER A 235 22.56 38.61 21.35
N GLU A 236 22.92 39.84 20.97
CA GLU A 236 24.05 40.55 21.57
C GLU A 236 23.67 41.27 22.87
N ASP A 237 22.36 41.49 23.08
CA ASP A 237 21.79 42.32 24.14
C ASP A 237 20.76 41.58 25.00
N GLU A 238 20.62 40.26 24.80
CA GLU A 238 19.61 39.38 25.41
C GLU A 238 18.14 39.78 25.13
N SER A 239 17.91 40.75 24.24
CA SER A 239 16.61 41.38 24.02
C SER A 239 16.14 41.25 22.56
N LEU A 240 17.02 41.56 21.62
CA LEU A 240 16.81 41.43 20.18
C LEU A 240 17.51 40.17 19.70
N TRP A 241 16.72 39.19 19.33
CA TRP A 241 17.21 37.92 18.79
C TRP A 241 17.22 37.95 17.27
N SER A 242 18.26 37.36 16.68
CA SER A 242 18.33 37.10 15.25
C SER A 242 17.16 36.22 14.78
N SER A 243 16.93 36.18 13.47
CA SER A 243 16.19 35.08 12.86
C SER A 243 16.88 33.74 13.15
N TYR A 244 16.12 32.64 13.09
CA TYR A 244 16.70 31.31 13.15
C TYR A 244 17.58 31.06 11.93
N ILE A 245 18.77 30.53 12.18
CA ILE A 245 19.79 30.17 11.20
C ILE A 245 19.91 28.66 11.21
N PHE A 246 19.79 28.03 10.04
CA PHE A 246 20.03 26.60 9.88
C PHE A 246 21.51 26.30 10.16
N TYR A 247 21.76 25.31 11.01
CA TYR A 247 23.11 24.85 11.32
C TYR A 247 23.44 23.58 10.53
N ASP A 248 22.71 22.50 10.80
CA ASP A 248 22.97 21.18 10.22
C ASP A 248 21.74 20.27 10.31
N VAL A 249 21.78 19.14 9.59
CA VAL A 249 20.75 18.10 9.60
C VAL A 249 21.34 16.72 9.83
N ASP A 250 20.74 15.97 10.74
CA ASP A 250 21.00 14.54 10.90
C ASP A 250 19.97 13.74 10.09
N GLU A 251 20.44 13.05 9.04
CA GLU A 251 19.63 12.20 8.17
C GLU A 251 19.65 10.72 8.61
N ASN A 252 20.48 10.34 9.59
CA ASN A 252 20.64 8.96 10.06
C ASN A 252 19.87 8.72 11.37
N VAL A 253 18.58 9.05 11.38
CA VAL A 253 17.75 8.97 12.58
C VAL A 253 17.08 7.59 12.67
N GLU A 254 17.74 6.63 13.32
CA GLU A 254 17.02 5.44 13.79
C GLU A 254 16.17 5.79 15.02
N THR A 255 14.98 5.21 15.11
CA THR A 255 14.01 5.43 16.19
C THR A 255 14.67 5.28 17.55
N GLY A 256 14.73 6.36 18.33
CA GLY A 256 15.22 6.35 19.72
C GLY A 256 16.64 6.85 19.95
N ILE A 257 17.27 7.54 19.00
CA ILE A 257 18.65 8.05 19.17
C ILE A 257 18.69 9.53 19.57
N SER A 258 19.53 9.83 20.57
CA SER A 258 20.05 11.16 20.88
C SER A 258 20.93 11.65 19.73
N SER A 259 20.50 12.65 18.97
CA SER A 259 21.40 13.28 18.00
C SER A 259 22.39 14.19 18.74
N SER A 260 23.69 13.94 18.53
CA SER A 260 24.78 14.76 19.05
C SER A 260 25.43 15.50 17.90
N ILE A 261 25.17 16.80 17.79
CA ILE A 261 25.82 17.65 16.81
C ILE A 261 26.91 18.43 17.55
N THR A 262 28.16 18.20 17.17
CA THR A 262 29.30 18.96 17.70
C THR A 262 29.37 20.30 16.96
N SER A 263 29.31 21.42 17.68
CA SER A 263 29.34 22.75 17.05
C SER A 263 30.75 23.25 16.78
N LEU A 264 30.92 24.05 15.71
CA LEU A 264 32.06 24.91 15.42
C LEU A 264 31.57 26.36 15.34
N THR A 265 31.92 27.17 16.35
CA THR A 265 32.49 28.54 16.25
C THR A 265 32.94 28.95 17.63
#